data_AF-A0A838R5V9-F1
#
_entry.id   AF-A0A838R5V9-F1
#
_cell.length_a   1.000
_cell.length_b   1.000
_cell.length_c   1.000
_cell.angle_alpha   90.00
_cell.angle_beta   90.00
_cell.angle_gamma   90.00
#
_symmetry.space_group_name_H-M   'P 1'
#
loop_
_entity.id
_entity.type
_entity.pdbx_description
1 polymer ?
#
loop_
_entity_poly.entity_id
_entity_poly.type
_entity_poly.pdbx_seq_one_letter_code
_entity_poly.pdbx_strand_id
1 'polypeptide(L)'
;PQVLVPGGSEHIGLFLSEEHVMPEKYKNHMNTFHSPIIAAPRLKADELVDVAKEIAKRLQYTKGDAVFMIPLRGTSRYGVEGGPLRDPAGDKAFFEALKTNLPKTIEIVERDLGAEDAEFVREACDRLIGLIESGKKK
;
A
#
# COMPACT_ATOMS: atom_id res chain seq x y z
N PRO A 1 -0.87 12.97 15.48
CA PRO A 1 0.02 11.80 15.22
C PRO A 1 -0.60 10.93 14.12
N GLN A 2 0.21 10.28 13.30
CA GLN A 2 -0.26 9.46 12.17
C GLN A 2 0.56 8.17 12.05
N VAL A 3 -0.11 7.05 11.77
CA VAL A 3 0.53 5.81 11.31
C VAL A 3 -0.09 5.47 9.95
N LEU A 4 0.74 5.32 8.93
CA LEU A 4 0.36 5.15 7.54
C LEU A 4 0.84 3.79 7.03
N VAL A 5 0.04 3.12 6.21
CA VAL A 5 0.36 1.85 5.57
C VAL A 5 -0.12 1.93 4.11
N PRO A 6 0.66 1.47 3.11
CA PRO A 6 0.24 1.51 1.70
C PRO A 6 -0.70 0.34 1.35
N GLY A 7 -1.70 0.08 2.21
CA GLY A 7 -2.61 -1.06 2.06
C GLY A 7 -3.43 -0.99 0.76
N GLY A 8 -3.51 -2.11 0.04
CA GLY A 8 -4.27 -2.23 -1.22
C GLY A 8 -3.79 -1.35 -2.38
N SER A 9 -2.63 -0.70 -2.26
CA SER A 9 -2.14 0.25 -3.27
C SER A 9 -1.63 -0.41 -4.56
N GLU A 10 -1.51 -1.74 -4.56
CA GLU A 10 -1.00 -2.51 -5.69
C GLU A 10 -2.03 -2.69 -6.82
N HIS A 11 -3.32 -2.48 -6.55
CA HIS A 11 -4.39 -2.70 -7.51
C HIS A 11 -5.41 -1.55 -7.54
N ILE A 12 -6.16 -1.46 -8.63
CA ILE A 12 -7.26 -0.51 -8.79
C ILE A 12 -8.58 -1.26 -8.58
N GLY A 13 -9.54 -0.68 -7.86
CA GLY A 13 -10.94 -1.16 -7.89
C GLY A 13 -11.67 -0.62 -9.11
N LEU A 14 -12.06 -1.49 -10.05
CA LEU A 14 -12.65 -1.10 -11.33
C LEU A 14 -14.06 -1.69 -11.50
N PHE A 15 -15.07 -0.81 -11.61
CA PHE A 15 -16.41 -1.20 -12.01
C PHE A 15 -16.45 -1.55 -13.50
N LEU A 16 -17.06 -2.68 -13.83
CA LEU A 16 -17.15 -3.19 -15.19
C LEU A 16 -18.49 -2.82 -15.82
N SER A 17 -18.48 -2.60 -17.14
CA SER A 17 -19.70 -2.42 -17.94
C SER A 17 -20.40 -3.74 -18.24
N GLU A 18 -19.65 -4.84 -18.22
CA GLU A 18 -20.12 -6.20 -18.43
C GLU A 18 -19.39 -7.15 -17.47
N GLU A 19 -20.08 -8.16 -16.97
CA GLU A 19 -19.54 -9.05 -15.94
C GLU A 19 -18.29 -9.79 -16.42
N HIS A 20 -17.23 -9.73 -15.62
CA HIS A 20 -15.93 -10.38 -15.89
C HIS A 20 -15.21 -9.93 -17.19
N VAL A 21 -15.66 -8.84 -17.83
CA VAL A 21 -15.01 -8.32 -19.04
C VAL A 21 -14.11 -7.13 -18.70
N MET A 22 -12.80 -7.31 -18.86
CA MET A 22 -11.82 -6.26 -18.62
C MET A 22 -11.85 -5.18 -19.70
N PRO A 23 -11.81 -3.88 -19.34
CA PRO A 23 -11.63 -2.81 -20.31
C PRO A 23 -10.29 -2.91 -21.03
N GLU A 24 -10.26 -2.51 -22.30
CA GLU A 24 -9.09 -2.58 -23.19
C GLU A 24 -7.80 -2.02 -22.56
N LYS A 25 -7.91 -0.92 -21.80
CA LYS A 25 -6.79 -0.28 -21.09
C LYS A 25 -6.05 -1.22 -20.12
N TYR A 26 -6.78 -2.14 -19.48
CA TYR A 26 -6.26 -2.99 -18.40
C TYR A 26 -6.21 -4.48 -18.78
N LYS A 27 -6.51 -4.83 -20.03
CA LYS A 27 -6.58 -6.25 -20.48
C LYS A 27 -5.27 -7.02 -20.33
N ASN A 28 -4.14 -6.30 -20.31
CA ASN A 28 -2.79 -6.85 -20.22
C ASN A 28 -2.20 -6.73 -18.81
N HIS A 29 -3.00 -6.33 -17.82
CA HIS A 29 -2.59 -6.31 -16.42
C HIS A 29 -2.95 -7.66 -15.78
N MET A 30 -2.15 -8.08 -14.81
CA MET A 30 -2.55 -9.16 -13.91
C MET A 30 -3.81 -8.72 -13.17
N ASN A 31 -4.81 -9.59 -13.06
CA ASN A 31 -6.13 -9.21 -12.56
C ASN A 31 -6.76 -10.34 -11.75
N THR A 32 -7.58 -9.94 -10.77
CA THR A 32 -8.55 -10.80 -10.11
C THR A 32 -9.90 -10.10 -10.07
N PHE A 33 -10.99 -10.85 -9.95
CA PHE A 33 -12.32 -10.28 -9.77
C PHE A 33 -12.69 -10.34 -8.29
N HIS A 34 -13.01 -9.19 -7.71
CA HIS A 34 -13.56 -9.12 -6.35
C HIS A 34 -15.03 -9.57 -6.36
N SER A 35 -15.74 -9.28 -7.45
CA SER A 35 -17.09 -9.75 -7.77
C SER A 35 -17.28 -9.76 -9.29
N PRO A 36 -18.39 -10.29 -9.83
CA PRO A 36 -18.64 -10.27 -11.27
C PRO A 36 -18.55 -8.88 -11.92
N ILE A 37 -18.86 -7.82 -11.19
CA ILE A 37 -18.87 -6.45 -11.71
C ILE A 37 -17.69 -5.58 -11.20
N ILE A 38 -16.81 -6.13 -10.36
CA ILE A 38 -15.65 -5.42 -9.80
C ILE A 38 -14.38 -6.19 -10.09
N ALA A 39 -13.55 -5.65 -10.98
CA ALA A 39 -12.20 -6.13 -11.24
C ALA A 39 -11.17 -5.42 -10.37
N ALA A 40 -10.07 -6.11 -10.13
CA ALA A 40 -8.90 -5.63 -9.39
C ALA A 40 -7.63 -5.83 -10.24
N PRO A 41 -7.44 -5.04 -11.31
CA PRO A 41 -6.19 -5.07 -12.06
C PRO A 41 -5.06 -4.56 -11.18
N ARG A 42 -3.99 -5.34 -11.08
CA ARG A 42 -2.74 -4.94 -10.43
C ARG A 42 -1.98 -4.00 -11.34
N LEU A 43 -1.49 -2.89 -10.78
CA LEU A 43 -0.60 -1.96 -11.44
C LEU A 43 0.75 -2.59 -11.78
N LYS A 44 1.34 -2.11 -12.88
CA LYS A 44 2.72 -2.45 -13.27
C LYS A 44 3.73 -1.68 -12.43
N ALA A 45 4.99 -2.10 -12.46
CA ALA A 45 6.04 -1.51 -11.65
C ALA A 45 6.24 0.00 -11.89
N ASP A 46 6.15 0.46 -13.14
CA ASP A 46 6.23 1.88 -13.51
C ASP A 46 5.03 2.67 -12.98
N GLU A 47 3.82 2.13 -13.13
CA GLU A 47 2.59 2.71 -12.57
C GLU A 47 2.65 2.80 -11.02
N LEU A 48 3.20 1.77 -10.36
CA LEU A 48 3.39 1.76 -8.91
C LEU A 48 4.42 2.80 -8.45
N VAL A 49 5.50 3.00 -9.21
CA VAL A 49 6.47 4.07 -8.93
C VAL A 49 5.77 5.44 -8.99
N ASP A 50 4.83 5.65 -9.91
CA ASP A 50 4.07 6.89 -9.98
C ASP A 50 3.07 7.03 -8.83
N VAL A 51 2.45 5.94 -8.38
CA VAL A 51 1.65 5.92 -7.14
C VAL A 51 2.52 6.30 -5.93
N ALA A 52 3.73 5.76 -5.79
CA ALA A 52 4.63 6.09 -4.70
C ALA A 52 5.00 7.58 -4.68
N LYS A 53 5.30 8.17 -5.85
CA LYS A 53 5.58 9.61 -5.98
C LYS A 53 4.38 10.45 -5.57
N GLU A 54 3.17 10.07 -5.99
CA GLU A 54 1.96 10.81 -5.64
C GLU A 54 1.63 10.69 -4.13
N ILE A 55 1.82 9.51 -3.52
CA ILE A 55 1.73 9.33 -2.07
C ILE A 55 2.70 10.28 -1.36
N ALA A 56 3.98 10.24 -1.73
CA ALA A 56 5.02 11.09 -1.13
C ALA A 56 4.71 12.59 -1.30
N LYS A 57 4.27 13.01 -2.48
CA LYS A 57 3.87 14.38 -2.77
C LYS A 57 2.71 14.82 -1.87
N ARG A 58 1.72 13.98 -1.60
CA ARG A 58 0.63 14.33 -0.67
C ARG A 58 1.10 14.42 0.77
N LEU A 59 1.99 13.51 1.16
CA LEU A 59 2.54 13.44 2.51
C LEU A 59 3.55 14.55 2.82
N GLN A 60 4.01 15.34 1.84
CA GLN A 60 4.91 16.49 2.07
C GLN A 60 4.36 17.52 3.08
N TYR A 61 3.04 17.54 3.28
CA TYR A 61 2.36 18.44 4.21
C TYR A 61 2.14 17.83 5.60
N THR A 62 2.55 16.59 5.82
CA THR A 62 2.44 15.92 7.12
C THR A 62 3.27 16.66 8.18
N LYS A 63 2.60 17.03 9.28
CA LYS A 63 3.19 17.75 10.43
C LYS A 63 3.01 16.92 11.70
N GLY A 64 3.97 17.03 12.61
CA GLY A 64 3.99 16.29 13.87
C GLY A 64 4.48 14.85 13.69
N ASP A 65 4.36 14.05 14.75
CA ASP A 65 4.93 12.70 14.80
C ASP A 65 4.14 11.75 13.86
N ALA A 66 4.80 11.25 12.82
CA ALA A 66 4.22 10.38 11.80
C ALA A 66 5.15 9.21 11.45
N VAL A 67 4.55 8.03 11.27
CA VAL A 67 5.25 6.79 10.89
C VAL A 67 4.60 6.21 9.63
N PHE A 68 5.40 5.73 8.69
CA PHE A 68 4.97 4.98 7.52
C PHE A 68 5.51 3.56 7.59
N MET A 69 4.62 2.58 7.74
CA MET A 69 4.97 1.17 7.86
C MET A 69 4.84 0.47 6.51
N ILE A 70 5.89 -0.24 6.10
CA ILE A 70 5.98 -0.97 4.84
C ILE A 70 5.88 -2.47 5.11
N PRO A 71 4.81 -3.15 4.63
CA PRO A 71 4.64 -4.60 4.72
C PRO A 71 5.35 -5.29 3.54
N LEU A 72 6.59 -5.76 3.77
CA LEU A 72 7.47 -6.27 2.71
C LEU A 72 6.92 -7.53 2.01
N ARG A 73 5.96 -8.25 2.61
CA ARG A 73 5.34 -9.44 1.99
C ARG A 73 4.13 -9.13 1.13
N GLY A 74 3.66 -7.89 1.11
CA GLY A 74 2.54 -7.47 0.28
C GLY A 74 1.62 -6.49 0.99
N THR A 75 1.01 -5.63 0.19
CA THR A 75 0.12 -4.54 0.62
C THR A 75 -1.33 -4.99 0.83
N SER A 76 -1.70 -6.19 0.39
CA SER A 76 -3.02 -6.79 0.63
C SER A 76 -2.93 -8.31 0.51
N ARG A 77 -4.00 -9.01 0.93
CA ARG A 77 -4.16 -10.46 0.72
C ARG A 77 -4.03 -10.90 -0.75
N TYR A 78 -4.19 -10.01 -1.71
CA TYR A 78 -4.02 -10.35 -3.13
C TYR A 78 -2.55 -10.38 -3.55
N GLY A 79 -1.71 -9.54 -2.93
CA GLY A 79 -0.30 -9.39 -3.29
C GLY A 79 0.67 -10.32 -2.54
N VAL A 80 0.22 -11.00 -1.48
CA VAL A 80 1.05 -11.91 -0.69
C VAL A 80 1.38 -13.23 -1.40
N GLU A 81 2.24 -14.03 -0.78
CA GLU A 81 2.50 -15.41 -1.18
C GLU A 81 1.20 -16.22 -1.37
N GLY A 82 1.06 -16.85 -2.54
CA GLY A 82 -0.15 -17.59 -2.92
C GLY A 82 -1.31 -16.71 -3.41
N GLY A 83 -1.20 -15.39 -3.30
CA GLY A 83 -2.22 -14.44 -3.77
C GLY A 83 -2.23 -14.29 -5.30
N PRO A 84 -3.40 -13.99 -5.90
CA PRO A 84 -3.56 -13.89 -7.36
C PRO A 84 -2.85 -12.69 -7.99
N LEU A 85 -2.46 -11.70 -7.19
CA LEU A 85 -1.77 -10.48 -7.65
C LEU A 85 -0.33 -10.42 -7.13
N ARG A 86 0.31 -11.56 -6.81
CA ARG A 86 1.69 -11.58 -6.32
C ARG A 86 2.69 -11.15 -7.40
N ASP A 87 3.45 -10.09 -7.12
CA ASP A 87 4.55 -9.62 -7.98
C ASP A 87 5.64 -8.95 -7.11
N PRO A 88 6.62 -9.74 -6.64
CA PRO A 88 7.68 -9.23 -5.76
C PRO A 88 8.56 -8.16 -6.42
N ALA A 89 8.67 -8.17 -7.76
CA ALA A 89 9.48 -7.18 -8.48
C ALA A 89 8.78 -5.81 -8.49
N GLY A 90 7.46 -5.80 -8.76
CA GLY A 90 6.63 -4.60 -8.66
C GLY A 90 6.57 -4.05 -7.23
N ASP A 91 6.38 -4.92 -6.23
CA ASP A 91 6.37 -4.53 -4.81
C ASP A 91 7.71 -3.89 -4.40
N LYS A 92 8.84 -4.50 -4.81
CA LYS A 92 10.17 -3.94 -4.54
C LYS A 92 10.33 -2.55 -5.18
N ALA A 93 9.93 -2.37 -6.44
CA ALA A 93 10.01 -1.08 -7.11
C ALA A 93 9.14 -0.02 -6.40
N PHE A 94 7.95 -0.40 -5.95
CA PHE A 94 7.05 0.46 -5.19
C PHE A 94 7.65 0.89 -3.85
N PHE A 95 8.17 -0.05 -3.06
CA PHE A 95 8.74 0.23 -1.75
C PHE A 95 10.03 1.06 -1.83
N GLU A 96 10.90 0.81 -2.79
CA GLU A 96 12.09 1.66 -3.02
C GLU A 96 11.70 3.08 -3.44
N ALA A 97 10.68 3.24 -4.28
CA ALA A 97 10.16 4.55 -4.66
C ALA A 97 9.55 5.28 -3.46
N LEU A 98 8.80 4.60 -2.58
CA LEU A 98 8.30 5.19 -1.33
C LEU A 98 9.45 5.65 -0.45
N LYS A 99 10.44 4.79 -0.19
CA LYS A 99 11.60 5.13 0.66
C LYS A 99 12.39 6.32 0.13
N THR A 100 12.52 6.44 -1.19
CA THR A 100 13.24 7.53 -1.83
C THR A 100 12.50 8.86 -1.76
N ASN A 101 11.16 8.85 -1.90
CA ASN A 101 10.38 10.06 -2.08
C ASN A 101 9.68 10.55 -0.81
N LEU A 102 9.44 9.68 0.18
CA LEU A 102 8.75 10.05 1.40
C LEU A 102 9.49 11.19 2.14
N PRO A 103 8.76 12.16 2.70
CA PRO A 103 9.36 13.23 3.48
C PRO A 103 10.18 12.71 4.65
N LYS A 104 11.35 13.31 4.89
CA LYS A 104 12.22 12.97 6.03
C LYS A 104 11.58 13.19 7.40
N THR A 105 10.46 13.93 7.45
CA THR A 105 9.66 14.15 8.66
C THR A 105 8.85 12.91 9.08
N ILE A 106 8.77 11.90 8.22
CA ILE A 106 8.05 10.65 8.47
C ILE A 106 9.06 9.54 8.74
N GLU A 107 8.94 8.88 9.90
CA GLU A 107 9.71 7.68 10.21
C GLU A 107 9.26 6.53 9.31
N ILE A 108 10.20 5.86 8.63
CA ILE A 108 9.90 4.68 7.82
C ILE A 108 10.24 3.43 8.62
N VAL A 109 9.30 2.48 8.65
CA VAL A 109 9.46 1.20 9.36
C VAL A 109 9.13 0.06 8.41
N GLU A 110 10.12 -0.78 8.14
CA GLU A 110 9.95 -1.98 7.30
C GLU A 110 9.67 -3.21 8.16
N ARG A 111 8.72 -4.05 7.73
CA ARG A 111 8.41 -5.33 8.38
C ARG A 111 8.29 -6.44 7.35
N ASP A 112 8.95 -7.56 7.61
CA ASP A 112 8.80 -8.79 6.82
C ASP A 112 7.48 -9.50 7.17
N LEU A 113 6.37 -8.81 6.93
CA LEU A 113 5.00 -9.23 7.18
C LEU A 113 4.10 -8.72 6.05
N GLY A 114 2.94 -9.32 5.88
CA GLY A 114 1.85 -8.80 5.06
C GLY A 114 1.05 -7.73 5.79
N ALA A 115 0.43 -6.82 5.04
CA ALA A 115 -0.36 -5.72 5.62
C ALA A 115 -1.52 -6.18 6.51
N GLU A 116 -2.06 -7.38 6.23
CA GLU A 116 -3.19 -7.99 6.95
C GLU A 116 -2.74 -8.97 8.04
N ASP A 117 -1.44 -9.18 8.24
CA ASP A 117 -0.93 -10.05 9.31
C ASP A 117 -1.24 -9.44 10.68
N ALA A 118 -1.75 -10.27 11.61
CA ALA A 118 -2.19 -9.80 12.93
C ALA A 118 -1.07 -9.11 13.74
N GLU A 119 0.17 -9.54 13.55
CA GLU A 119 1.36 -8.91 14.15
C GLU A 119 1.61 -7.50 13.58
N PHE A 120 1.54 -7.34 12.26
CA PHE A 120 1.71 -6.05 11.59
C PHE A 120 0.61 -5.05 12.01
N VAL A 121 -0.65 -5.51 12.02
CA VAL A 121 -1.80 -4.71 12.44
C VAL A 121 -1.66 -4.27 13.89
N ARG A 122 -1.27 -5.19 14.79
CA ARG A 122 -1.07 -4.87 16.21
C ARG A 122 0.01 -3.82 16.39
N GLU A 123 1.16 -3.97 15.73
CA GLU A 123 2.23 -2.98 15.82
C GLU A 123 1.78 -1.61 15.30
N ALA A 124 1.03 -1.55 14.20
CA ALA A 124 0.51 -0.29 13.68
C ALA A 124 -0.42 0.40 14.69
N CYS A 125 -1.30 -0.35 15.35
CA CYS A 125 -2.16 0.16 16.42
C CYS A 125 -1.35 0.64 17.63
N ASP A 126 -0.41 -0.16 18.12
CA ASP A 126 0.41 0.14 19.30
C ASP A 126 1.25 1.41 19.08
N ARG A 127 1.82 1.58 17.89
CA ARG A 127 2.54 2.80 17.50
C ARG A 127 1.64 4.02 17.54
N LEU A 128 0.43 3.93 16.98
CA LEU A 128 -0.50 5.05 16.98
C LEU A 128 -0.88 5.44 18.42
N ILE A 129 -1.19 4.46 19.27
CA ILE A 129 -1.50 4.67 20.69
C ILE A 129 -0.31 5.36 21.39
N GLY A 130 0.91 4.85 21.20
CA GLY A 130 2.11 5.42 21.81
C GLY A 130 2.37 6.88 21.38
N LEU A 131 2.13 7.21 20.12
CA LEU A 131 2.23 8.59 19.63
C LEU A 131 1.18 9.52 20.24
N ILE A 132 -0.06 9.03 20.41
CA ILE A 132 -1.15 9.78 21.05
C ILE A 132 -0.82 10.04 22.53
N GLU A 133 -0.35 9.02 23.25
CA GLU A 133 -0.02 9.15 24.68
C GLU A 133 1.18 10.06 24.93
N SER A 134 2.19 9.99 24.07
CA SER A 134 3.38 10.86 24.15
C SER A 134 3.03 12.32 23.87
N GLY A 135 2.10 12.56 22.94
CA GLY A 135 1.62 13.91 22.63
C GLY A 135 0.84 14.57 23.77
N LYS A 136 0.17 13.78 24.65
CA LYS A 136 -0.53 14.31 25.84
C LYS A 136 0.41 14.79 26.96
N LYS A 137 1.68 14.36 26.92
CA LYS A 137 2.69 14.72 27.93
C LYS A 137 3.52 15.95 27.55
N LYS A 138 3.38 16.47 26.32
CA LYS A 138 4.00 17.71 25.83
C LYS A 138 3.08 18.89 26.12
#